data_AF-Q8DBE1-F1
#
_entry.id   AF-Q8DBE1-F1
#
_cell.length_a   1.000
_cell.length_b   1.000
_cell.length_c   1.000
_cell.angle_alpha   90.00
_cell.angle_beta   90.00
_cell.angle_gamma   90.00
#
_symmetry.space_group_name_H-M   'P 1'
#
loop_
_entity.id
_entity.type
_entity.pdbx_description
1 polymer ?
#
loop_
_entity_poly.entity_id
_entity_poly.type
_entity_poly.pdbx_seq_one_letter_code
_entity_poly.pdbx_strand_id
1 'polypeptide(L)'
;MRKRIWVGLPLALVFGGIFAFHTVFHIPEQPEMTTISDGSFNQQLHCYESSTRASIDQEGSLNLLVWNIYKQNRANWQSVLTQMSAGAQLILLQEASLEDGLKRWIASGGWSGEQVNAFKAFDKAAGVLTLGWRKPRLACGYTQLEPWIRLPKSGLYSEYLLSDGQMLIVVNLHAVNFTWGVQEYQQQVNDLIAALKEHPGPAIVAGDFNTWSEKRLQAVTERLENAGLIEVVFSPDQRTRFITGLPLDHVFYKGLEVQKAEAPQTDASDHNPLLVSFTLPTDK
;
A
#
# COMPACT_ATOMS: atom_id res chain seq x y z
N MET A 1 -2.85 22.54 -54.77
CA MET A 1 -2.01 21.43 -54.30
C MET A 1 -2.33 21.11 -52.85
N ARG A 2 -2.56 19.82 -52.57
CA ARG A 2 -2.90 19.12 -51.30
C ARG A 2 -2.67 19.86 -49.96
N LYS A 3 -3.75 20.27 -49.28
CA LYS A 3 -3.80 20.50 -47.82
C LYS A 3 -3.95 19.17 -47.04
N ARG A 4 -3.15 18.14 -47.34
CA ARG A 4 -3.29 16.80 -46.73
C ARG A 4 -2.20 16.41 -45.73
N ILE A 5 -1.31 17.31 -45.33
CA ILE A 5 -0.16 16.95 -44.48
C ILE A 5 -0.39 17.15 -42.98
N TRP A 6 -1.45 17.83 -42.53
CA TRP A 6 -1.56 18.21 -41.11
C TRP A 6 -2.16 17.17 -40.16
N VAL A 7 -2.65 16.03 -40.66
CA VAL A 7 -3.18 14.96 -39.78
C VAL A 7 -2.09 13.94 -39.38
N GLY A 8 -1.02 13.81 -40.17
CA GLY A 8 0.05 12.83 -39.91
C GLY A 8 1.01 13.24 -38.79
N LEU A 9 1.32 14.53 -38.65
CA LEU A 9 2.26 15.04 -37.65
C LEU A 9 1.76 14.87 -36.20
N PRO A 10 0.48 15.17 -35.87
CA PRO A 10 -0.07 14.89 -34.55
C PRO A 10 -0.07 13.38 -34.24
N LEU A 11 -0.45 12.54 -35.22
CA LEU A 11 -0.42 11.09 -35.05
C LEU A 11 1.00 10.59 -34.75
N ALA A 12 2.01 11.03 -35.50
CA ALA A 12 3.39 10.62 -35.30
C ALA A 12 3.95 11.05 -33.94
N LEU A 13 3.61 12.25 -33.45
CA LEU A 13 3.98 12.71 -32.11
C LEU A 13 3.29 11.89 -31.01
N VAL A 14 2.01 11.55 -31.19
CA VAL A 14 1.26 10.69 -30.26
C VAL A 14 1.85 9.28 -30.25
N PHE A 15 2.08 8.67 -31.41
CA PHE A 15 2.71 7.33 -31.51
C PHE A 15 4.14 7.33 -30.96
N GLY A 16 4.93 8.38 -31.25
CA GLY A 16 6.27 8.53 -30.70
C GLY A 16 6.28 8.67 -29.17
N GLY A 17 5.33 9.42 -28.62
CA GLY A 17 5.13 9.54 -27.17
C GLY A 17 4.69 8.22 -26.51
N ILE A 18 3.76 7.49 -27.13
CA ILE A 18 3.30 6.17 -26.67
C ILE A 18 4.45 5.15 -26.73
N PHE A 19 5.22 5.15 -27.83
CA PHE A 19 6.37 4.26 -27.99
C PHE A 19 7.44 4.57 -26.93
N ALA A 20 7.82 5.84 -26.77
CA ALA A 20 8.77 6.26 -25.74
C ALA A 20 8.30 5.86 -24.32
N PHE A 21 7.00 6.01 -24.03
CA PHE A 21 6.41 5.57 -22.77
C PHE A 21 6.59 4.06 -22.57
N HIS A 22 6.20 3.23 -23.54
CA HIS A 22 6.32 1.77 -23.43
C HIS A 22 7.77 1.24 -23.51
N THR A 23 8.72 2.02 -24.02
CA THR A 23 10.15 1.67 -23.93
C THR A 23 10.72 1.88 -22.53
N VAL A 24 10.13 2.79 -21.75
CA VAL A 24 10.58 3.11 -20.38
C VAL A 24 9.80 2.31 -19.34
N PHE A 25 8.48 2.19 -19.55
CA PHE A 25 7.53 1.59 -18.62
C PHE A 25 6.98 0.28 -19.17
N HIS A 26 7.24 -0.81 -18.46
CA HIS A 26 6.56 -2.07 -18.64
C HIS A 26 5.42 -2.17 -17.63
N ILE A 27 4.20 -2.29 -18.13
CA ILE A 27 2.99 -2.47 -17.33
C ILE A 27 2.47 -3.88 -17.64
N PRO A 28 2.49 -4.82 -16.67
CA PRO A 28 2.02 -6.16 -16.91
C PRO A 28 0.49 -6.19 -17.09
N GLU A 29 -0.02 -7.11 -17.92
CA GLU A 29 -1.47 -7.26 -18.15
C GLU A 29 -2.22 -7.76 -16.90
N GLN A 30 -1.49 -8.38 -15.96
CA GLN A 30 -1.99 -8.91 -14.69
C GLN A 30 -1.07 -8.47 -13.55
N PRO A 31 -1.55 -8.37 -12.29
CA PRO A 31 -0.70 -8.11 -11.14
C PRO A 31 0.42 -9.16 -11.02
N GLU A 32 1.68 -8.73 -11.18
CA GLU A 32 2.84 -9.53 -10.82
C GLU A 32 3.17 -9.28 -9.35
N MET A 33 3.34 -10.36 -8.58
CA MET A 33 3.76 -10.26 -7.19
C MET A 33 5.16 -10.84 -6.97
N THR A 34 5.88 -10.23 -6.04
CA THR A 34 7.11 -10.79 -5.49
C THR A 34 6.84 -11.23 -4.06
N THR A 35 6.94 -12.52 -3.79
CA THR A 35 6.86 -13.09 -2.44
C THR A 35 8.26 -13.21 -1.84
N ILE A 36 8.38 -12.80 -0.59
CA ILE A 36 9.60 -12.78 0.20
C ILE A 36 9.46 -13.74 1.37
N SER A 37 10.30 -14.76 1.39
CA SER A 37 10.27 -15.80 2.40
C SER A 37 11.65 -16.37 2.60
N ASP A 38 12.10 -16.49 3.85
CA ASP A 38 13.36 -17.15 4.21
C ASP A 38 14.57 -16.60 3.41
N GLY A 39 14.59 -15.29 3.17
CA GLY A 39 15.63 -14.59 2.39
C GLY A 39 15.53 -14.76 0.86
N SER A 40 14.56 -15.53 0.36
CA SER A 40 14.32 -15.71 -1.07
C SER A 40 13.25 -14.74 -1.59
N PHE A 41 13.38 -14.34 -2.86
CA PHE A 41 12.45 -13.47 -3.58
C PHE A 41 11.92 -14.21 -4.80
N ASN A 42 10.66 -14.61 -4.78
CA ASN A 42 10.05 -15.45 -5.81
C ASN A 42 8.92 -14.68 -6.50
N GLN A 43 8.86 -14.76 -7.83
CA GLN A 43 7.72 -14.22 -8.56
C GLN A 43 6.51 -15.15 -8.40
N GLN A 44 5.34 -14.57 -8.16
CA GLN A 44 4.05 -15.25 -8.08
C GLN A 44 3.04 -14.50 -8.95
N LEU A 45 2.10 -15.26 -9.52
CA LEU A 45 0.97 -14.70 -10.26
C LEU A 45 -0.20 -14.50 -9.31
N HIS A 46 -0.68 -13.26 -9.20
CA HIS A 46 -1.93 -12.88 -8.53
C HIS A 46 -2.00 -13.08 -7.00
N CYS A 47 -1.89 -14.31 -6.49
CA CYS A 47 -2.00 -14.63 -5.06
C CYS A 47 -0.90 -15.57 -4.57
N TYR A 48 -0.59 -15.47 -3.28
CA TYR A 48 0.28 -16.33 -2.49
C TYR A 48 -0.52 -16.94 -1.35
N GLU A 49 -0.35 -18.25 -1.13
CA GLU A 49 -0.98 -18.98 -0.03
C GLU A 49 0.07 -19.70 0.82
N SER A 50 -0.17 -19.79 2.12
CA SER A 50 0.67 -20.55 3.04
C SER A 50 -0.15 -21.30 4.07
N SER A 51 0.37 -22.45 4.54
CA SER A 51 -0.24 -23.24 5.61
C SER A 51 0.24 -22.82 7.01
N THR A 52 0.67 -21.56 7.18
CA THR A 52 1.15 -21.04 8.46
C THR A 52 0.06 -21.16 9.53
N ARG A 53 0.48 -21.47 10.76
CA ARG A 53 -0.36 -21.43 11.97
C ARG A 53 0.15 -20.44 13.01
N ALA A 54 1.15 -19.65 12.64
CA ALA A 54 1.72 -18.65 13.52
C ALA A 54 0.86 -17.39 13.49
N SER A 55 0.55 -16.84 14.67
CA SER A 55 -0.16 -15.57 14.80
C SER A 55 0.73 -14.39 14.44
N ILE A 56 0.17 -13.36 13.80
CA ILE A 56 0.89 -12.13 13.47
C ILE A 56 1.01 -11.19 14.67
N ASP A 57 0.07 -11.22 15.60
CA ASP A 57 0.16 -10.48 16.85
C ASP A 57 1.01 -11.25 17.87
N GLN A 58 1.51 -10.50 18.85
CA GLN A 58 2.19 -11.03 20.01
C GLN A 58 1.24 -11.06 21.19
N GLU A 59 0.61 -12.21 21.44
CA GLU A 59 -0.28 -12.42 22.60
C GLU A 59 -1.34 -11.31 22.74
N GLY A 60 -2.00 -10.96 21.64
CA GLY A 60 -3.03 -9.95 21.58
C GLY A 60 -2.52 -8.54 21.23
N SER A 61 -1.21 -8.31 21.16
CA SER A 61 -0.62 -7.00 20.81
C SER A 61 -0.13 -6.96 19.35
N LEU A 62 -0.51 -5.92 18.62
CA LEU A 62 -0.14 -5.75 17.21
C LEU A 62 0.31 -4.31 16.92
N ASN A 63 1.60 -4.12 16.65
CA ASN A 63 2.19 -2.88 16.22
C ASN A 63 2.34 -2.85 14.69
N LEU A 64 1.86 -1.76 14.11
CA LEU A 64 1.79 -1.50 12.68
C LEU A 64 2.61 -0.25 12.34
N LEU A 65 3.49 -0.36 11.35
CA LEU A 65 4.10 0.78 10.65
C LEU A 65 3.46 0.91 9.26
N VAL A 66 3.03 2.11 8.89
CA VAL A 66 2.55 2.43 7.54
C VAL A 66 3.35 3.59 7.00
N TRP A 67 3.95 3.45 5.82
CA TRP A 67 4.82 4.51 5.31
C TRP A 67 4.98 4.45 3.78
N ASN A 68 4.59 5.54 3.10
CA ASN A 68 5.10 5.79 1.76
C ASN A 68 6.58 6.15 1.87
N ILE A 69 7.45 5.26 1.41
CA ILE A 69 8.92 5.32 1.61
C ILE A 69 9.64 5.95 0.41
N TYR A 70 8.88 6.56 -0.51
CA TYR A 70 9.41 7.39 -1.60
C TYR A 70 10.52 6.73 -2.42
N LYS A 71 10.34 5.44 -2.79
CA LYS A 71 11.32 4.66 -3.58
C LYS A 71 12.72 4.64 -2.97
N GLN A 72 12.81 4.80 -1.64
CA GLN A 72 14.08 4.87 -0.91
C GLN A 72 14.99 6.03 -1.39
N ASN A 73 14.43 7.10 -1.95
CA ASN A 73 15.19 8.21 -2.57
C ASN A 73 16.01 9.06 -1.57
N ARG A 74 15.77 8.96 -0.26
CA ARG A 74 16.48 9.72 0.77
C ARG A 74 17.57 8.86 1.41
N ALA A 75 18.80 9.36 1.53
CA ALA A 75 19.95 8.57 1.99
C ALA A 75 19.79 7.94 3.39
N ASN A 76 18.97 8.52 4.27
CA ASN A 76 18.69 8.04 5.62
C ASN A 76 17.44 7.14 5.73
N TRP A 77 16.82 6.73 4.61
CA TRP A 77 15.63 5.87 4.61
C TRP A 77 15.82 4.62 5.48
N GLN A 78 17.00 3.99 5.43
CA GLN A 78 17.26 2.72 6.10
C GLN A 78 17.32 2.87 7.63
N SER A 79 18.01 3.91 8.12
CA SER A 79 18.11 4.16 9.56
C SER A 79 16.75 4.52 10.16
N VAL A 80 15.96 5.32 9.45
CA VAL A 80 14.61 5.69 9.88
C VAL A 80 13.66 4.51 9.81
N LEU A 81 13.68 3.72 8.73
CA LEU A 81 12.87 2.50 8.64
C LEU A 81 13.17 1.56 9.80
N THR A 82 14.45 1.32 10.09
CA THR A 82 14.88 0.46 11.20
C THR A 82 14.37 0.97 12.55
N GLN A 83 14.46 2.28 12.79
CA GLN A 83 13.98 2.91 14.02
C GLN A 83 12.46 2.80 14.15
N MET A 84 11.72 3.14 13.09
CA MET A 84 10.25 3.19 13.10
C MET A 84 9.63 1.78 13.09
N SER A 85 10.33 0.78 12.57
CA SER A 85 9.88 -0.61 12.60
C SER A 85 10.20 -1.33 13.90
N ALA A 86 10.88 -0.69 14.85
CA ALA A 86 11.31 -1.34 16.09
C ALA A 86 10.09 -1.84 16.88
N GLY A 87 9.98 -3.17 17.04
CA GLY A 87 8.85 -3.81 17.72
C GLY A 87 7.55 -3.89 16.90
N ALA A 88 7.56 -3.52 15.62
CA ALA A 88 6.46 -3.74 14.71
C ALA A 88 6.31 -5.22 14.37
N GLN A 89 5.08 -5.70 14.19
CA GLN A 89 4.79 -7.02 13.63
C GLN A 89 4.42 -6.94 12.16
N LEU A 90 3.84 -5.81 11.73
CA LEU A 90 3.45 -5.51 10.36
C LEU A 90 4.04 -4.17 9.89
N ILE A 91 4.51 -4.14 8.65
CA ILE A 91 5.00 -2.94 7.97
C ILE A 91 4.35 -2.85 6.60
N LEU A 92 3.64 -1.76 6.31
CA LEU A 92 2.96 -1.49 5.05
C LEU A 92 3.67 -0.34 4.36
N LEU A 93 4.48 -0.66 3.35
CA LEU A 93 5.21 0.32 2.58
C LEU A 93 4.50 0.61 1.25
N GLN A 94 4.40 1.89 0.88
CA GLN A 94 4.02 2.35 -0.45
C GLN A 94 5.24 2.94 -1.15
N GLU A 95 5.25 2.89 -2.48
CA GLU A 95 6.42 3.23 -3.30
C GLU A 95 7.70 2.47 -2.89
N ALA A 96 7.57 1.23 -2.41
CA ALA A 96 8.73 0.42 -2.10
C ALA A 96 9.39 -0.09 -3.39
N SER A 97 10.70 0.08 -3.53
CA SER A 97 11.50 -0.50 -4.61
C SER A 97 12.39 -1.61 -4.04
N LEU A 98 12.27 -2.85 -4.53
CA LEU A 98 13.10 -3.98 -4.08
C LEU A 98 14.51 -3.94 -4.70
N GLU A 99 15.22 -2.84 -4.49
CA GLU A 99 16.65 -2.71 -4.76
C GLU A 99 17.48 -3.43 -3.68
N ASP A 100 18.77 -3.62 -3.95
CA ASP A 100 19.69 -4.37 -3.09
C ASP A 100 19.73 -3.84 -1.64
N GLY A 101 19.53 -2.53 -1.43
CA GLY A 101 19.43 -1.93 -0.10
C GLY A 101 18.25 -2.47 0.69
N LEU A 102 17.03 -2.38 0.13
CA LEU A 102 15.82 -2.85 0.79
C LEU A 102 15.79 -4.37 0.91
N LYS A 103 16.25 -5.11 -0.12
CA LYS A 103 16.38 -6.58 -0.06
C LYS A 103 17.27 -7.04 1.10
N ARG A 104 18.44 -6.40 1.27
CA ARG A 104 19.35 -6.69 2.39
C ARG A 104 18.72 -6.36 3.73
N TRP A 105 18.04 -5.21 3.83
CA TRP A 105 17.35 -4.82 5.06
C TRP A 105 16.28 -5.85 5.46
N ILE A 106 15.43 -6.24 4.51
CA ILE A 106 14.39 -7.27 4.69
C ILE A 106 14.99 -8.60 5.15
N ALA A 107 16.00 -9.10 4.43
CA ALA A 107 16.67 -10.36 4.76
C ALA A 107 17.34 -10.31 6.14
N SER A 108 17.99 -9.19 6.49
CA SER A 108 18.66 -9.01 7.78
C SER A 108 17.70 -8.95 8.97
N GLY A 109 16.49 -8.44 8.76
CA GLY A 109 15.46 -8.39 9.79
C GLY A 109 14.64 -9.68 9.91
N GLY A 110 14.82 -10.64 9.00
CA GLY A 110 14.04 -11.87 8.96
C GLY A 110 12.58 -11.68 8.58
N TRP A 111 12.26 -10.60 7.86
CA TRP A 111 10.90 -10.31 7.43
C TRP A 111 10.43 -11.25 6.32
N SER A 112 9.17 -11.67 6.39
CA SER A 112 8.44 -12.24 5.26
C SER A 112 7.55 -11.15 4.65
N GLY A 113 7.11 -11.30 3.42
CA GLY A 113 6.16 -10.35 2.86
C GLY A 113 5.95 -10.46 1.36
N GLU A 114 5.10 -9.59 0.85
CA GLU A 114 4.65 -9.61 -0.54
C GLU A 114 4.69 -8.20 -1.11
N GLN A 115 5.25 -8.06 -2.31
CA GLN A 115 5.21 -6.82 -3.08
C GLN A 115 4.31 -7.01 -4.30
N VAL A 116 3.38 -6.08 -4.52
CA VAL A 116 2.64 -5.98 -5.79
C VAL A 116 3.37 -5.01 -6.69
N ASN A 117 3.92 -5.52 -7.79
CA ASN A 117 4.59 -4.69 -8.77
C ASN A 117 3.54 -3.94 -9.58
N ALA A 118 3.38 -2.64 -9.31
CA ALA A 118 2.47 -1.80 -10.07
C ALA A 118 2.93 -1.75 -11.54
N PHE A 119 4.18 -1.33 -11.74
CA PHE A 119 4.83 -1.23 -13.03
C PHE A 119 6.33 -1.44 -12.85
N LYS A 120 7.04 -1.70 -13.95
CA LYS A 120 8.50 -1.68 -14.01
C LYS A 120 8.94 -0.48 -14.84
N ALA A 121 9.85 0.33 -14.32
CA ALA A 121 10.54 1.37 -15.07
C ALA A 121 12.04 1.11 -15.04
N PHE A 122 12.70 0.96 -16.19
CA PHE A 122 14.12 0.58 -16.25
C PHE A 122 14.47 -0.64 -15.35
N ASP A 123 13.64 -1.70 -15.42
CA ASP A 123 13.72 -2.91 -14.59
C ASP A 123 13.54 -2.73 -13.07
N LYS A 124 13.22 -1.51 -12.61
CA LYS A 124 12.89 -1.22 -11.21
C LYS A 124 11.38 -1.24 -11.02
N ALA A 125 10.90 -2.25 -10.29
CA ALA A 125 9.51 -2.30 -9.87
C ALA A 125 9.31 -1.53 -8.56
N ALA A 126 8.41 -0.54 -8.58
CA ALA A 126 7.95 0.13 -7.39
C ALA A 126 6.46 -0.21 -7.16
N GLY A 127 6.09 -0.36 -5.90
CA GLY A 127 4.72 -0.76 -5.57
C GLY A 127 4.42 -0.74 -4.08
N VAL A 128 3.34 -1.41 -3.71
CA VAL A 128 3.00 -1.66 -2.31
C VAL A 128 3.71 -2.92 -1.85
N LEU A 129 4.29 -2.88 -0.65
CA LEU A 129 4.99 -3.98 0.00
C LEU A 129 4.44 -4.13 1.42
N THR A 130 3.88 -5.30 1.73
CA THR A 130 3.50 -5.65 3.10
C THR A 130 4.54 -6.61 3.64
N LEU A 131 5.16 -6.27 4.76
CA LEU A 131 6.07 -7.14 5.51
C LEU A 131 5.41 -7.56 6.82
N GLY A 132 5.61 -8.82 7.17
CA GLY A 132 5.25 -9.37 8.47
C GLY A 132 6.42 -10.19 9.05
N TRP A 133 6.59 -10.14 10.36
CA TRP A 133 7.50 -11.07 11.05
C TRP A 133 7.00 -12.55 11.02
N ARG A 134 5.77 -12.75 10.52
CA ARG A 134 5.17 -14.03 10.14
C ARG A 134 4.59 -13.92 8.74
N LYS A 135 4.55 -15.04 8.03
CA LYS A 135 3.93 -15.15 6.69
C LYS A 135 2.41 -14.99 6.82
N PRO A 136 1.72 -14.37 5.84
CA PRO A 136 0.28 -14.43 5.77
C PRO A 136 -0.20 -15.83 5.39
N ARG A 137 -1.46 -16.13 5.67
CA ARG A 137 -2.15 -17.33 5.16
C ARG A 137 -2.52 -17.16 3.68
N LEU A 138 -2.93 -15.95 3.31
CA LEU A 138 -3.24 -15.56 1.93
C LEU A 138 -2.73 -14.13 1.71
N ALA A 139 -2.16 -13.86 0.53
CA ALA A 139 -1.89 -12.51 0.07
C ALA A 139 -2.21 -12.40 -1.42
N CYS A 140 -2.94 -11.36 -1.83
CA CYS A 140 -3.37 -11.16 -3.21
C CYS A 140 -3.10 -9.73 -3.66
N GLY A 141 -2.54 -9.61 -4.86
CA GLY A 141 -2.19 -8.35 -5.48
C GLY A 141 -3.28 -7.86 -6.40
N TYR A 142 -3.63 -6.59 -6.25
CA TYR A 142 -4.58 -5.89 -7.09
C TYR A 142 -3.86 -4.72 -7.77
N THR A 143 -4.06 -4.56 -9.07
CA THR A 143 -3.59 -3.39 -9.82
C THR A 143 -4.76 -2.77 -10.58
N GLN A 144 -4.84 -1.44 -10.55
CA GLN A 144 -5.80 -0.68 -11.35
C GLN A 144 -5.03 0.39 -12.14
N LEU A 145 -5.20 0.44 -13.46
CA LEU A 145 -4.56 1.42 -14.33
C LEU A 145 -5.04 2.86 -14.03
N GLU A 146 -4.12 3.82 -13.89
CA GLU A 146 -4.51 5.23 -13.84
C GLU A 146 -4.97 5.75 -15.21
N PRO A 147 -6.02 6.59 -15.29
CA PRO A 147 -6.61 6.98 -16.58
C PRO A 147 -5.68 7.81 -17.49
N TRP A 148 -4.79 8.63 -16.93
CA TRP A 148 -4.00 9.63 -17.69
C TRP A 148 -2.53 9.28 -17.82
N ILE A 149 -1.87 8.95 -16.71
CA ILE A 149 -0.47 8.52 -16.75
C ILE A 149 -0.32 7.03 -17.09
N ARG A 150 -1.43 6.27 -17.10
CA ARG A 150 -1.50 4.83 -17.39
C ARG A 150 -0.59 3.95 -16.53
N LEU A 151 0.03 4.50 -15.49
CA LEU A 151 0.74 3.74 -14.47
C LEU A 151 -0.31 3.19 -13.49
N PRO A 152 -0.37 1.89 -13.24
CA PRO A 152 -1.33 1.35 -12.31
C PRO A 152 -0.95 1.69 -10.87
N LYS A 153 -1.96 1.69 -10.02
CA LYS A 153 -1.84 1.82 -8.58
C LYS A 153 -2.25 0.51 -7.94
N SER A 154 -1.54 0.15 -6.88
CA SER A 154 -1.58 -1.20 -6.34
C SER A 154 -2.25 -1.22 -4.97
N GLY A 155 -3.04 -2.26 -4.76
CA GLY A 155 -3.50 -2.69 -3.44
C GLY A 155 -2.95 -4.08 -3.16
N LEU A 156 -2.60 -4.34 -1.91
CA LEU A 156 -2.23 -5.68 -1.44
C LEU A 156 -3.14 -6.05 -0.30
N TYR A 157 -3.92 -7.11 -0.53
CA TYR A 157 -4.76 -7.75 0.47
C TYR A 157 -3.98 -8.89 1.09
N SER A 158 -4.01 -9.00 2.41
CA SER A 158 -3.35 -10.07 3.15
C SER A 158 -4.21 -10.54 4.31
N GLU A 159 -4.17 -11.84 4.59
CA GLU A 159 -4.86 -12.46 5.71
C GLU A 159 -3.84 -13.03 6.69
N TYR A 160 -3.92 -12.61 7.94
CA TYR A 160 -3.06 -13.08 9.01
C TYR A 160 -3.86 -13.73 10.13
N LEU A 161 -3.35 -14.82 10.67
CA LEU A 161 -3.93 -15.44 11.86
C LEU A 161 -3.64 -14.56 13.08
N LEU A 162 -4.63 -14.37 13.94
CA LEU A 162 -4.49 -13.74 15.26
C LEU A 162 -4.38 -14.80 16.36
N SER A 163 -3.82 -14.43 17.51
CA SER A 163 -3.62 -15.34 18.65
C SER A 163 -4.92 -15.85 19.28
N ASP A 164 -6.03 -15.12 19.11
CA ASP A 164 -7.39 -15.54 19.48
C ASP A 164 -8.06 -16.49 18.46
N GLY A 165 -7.37 -16.79 17.36
CA GLY A 165 -7.85 -17.65 16.27
C GLY A 165 -8.67 -16.93 15.20
N GLN A 166 -8.92 -15.62 15.34
CA GLN A 166 -9.54 -14.82 14.28
C GLN A 166 -8.58 -14.62 13.11
N MET A 167 -9.15 -14.28 11.95
CA MET A 167 -8.38 -13.86 10.77
C MET A 167 -8.43 -12.33 10.67
N LEU A 168 -7.26 -11.70 10.71
CA LEU A 168 -7.08 -10.29 10.43
C LEU A 168 -6.93 -10.08 8.92
N ILE A 169 -7.78 -9.24 8.34
CA ILE A 169 -7.53 -8.69 7.01
C ILE A 169 -6.64 -7.46 7.12
N VAL A 170 -5.62 -7.39 6.28
CA VAL A 170 -4.75 -6.22 6.13
C VAL A 170 -4.77 -5.81 4.67
N VAL A 171 -5.10 -4.54 4.42
CA VAL A 171 -5.02 -3.94 3.10
C VAL A 171 -3.98 -2.84 3.12
N ASN A 172 -2.96 -2.99 2.30
CA ASN A 172 -1.99 -1.97 1.98
C ASN A 172 -2.39 -1.28 0.66
N LEU A 173 -2.81 -0.02 0.75
CA LEU A 173 -3.32 0.74 -0.39
C LEU A 173 -2.34 1.85 -0.80
N HIS A 174 -2.09 1.96 -2.10
CA HIS A 174 -1.58 3.18 -2.70
C HIS A 174 -2.58 3.63 -3.76
N ALA A 175 -3.43 4.60 -3.43
CA ALA A 175 -4.58 4.95 -4.25
C ALA A 175 -4.20 5.82 -5.47
N VAL A 176 -5.04 5.79 -6.50
CA VAL A 176 -4.87 6.59 -7.74
C VAL A 176 -4.78 8.08 -7.48
N ASN A 177 -3.75 8.76 -7.98
CA ASN A 177 -3.54 10.19 -7.71
C ASN A 177 -4.20 11.08 -8.78
N PHE A 178 -3.96 10.83 -10.07
CA PHE A 178 -4.38 11.71 -11.17
C PHE A 178 -5.65 11.21 -11.89
N THR A 179 -6.82 11.39 -11.28
CA THR A 179 -8.14 11.09 -11.87
C THR A 179 -8.90 12.36 -12.28
N TRP A 180 -9.72 12.31 -13.34
CA TRP A 180 -10.71 13.36 -13.58
C TRP A 180 -11.90 13.12 -12.66
N GLY A 181 -12.04 13.94 -11.62
CA GLY A 181 -13.05 13.70 -10.60
C GLY A 181 -12.72 12.49 -9.72
N VAL A 182 -13.75 11.85 -9.17
CA VAL A 182 -13.61 10.82 -8.12
C VAL A 182 -14.09 9.43 -8.54
N GLN A 183 -14.52 9.21 -9.79
CA GLN A 183 -15.19 7.96 -10.17
C GLN A 183 -14.25 6.75 -10.12
N GLU A 184 -13.07 6.84 -10.73
CA GLU A 184 -12.09 5.74 -10.74
C GLU A 184 -11.51 5.49 -9.34
N TYR A 185 -11.31 6.57 -8.58
CA TYR A 185 -10.95 6.50 -7.16
C TYR A 185 -12.03 5.76 -6.35
N GLN A 186 -13.30 6.11 -6.54
CA GLN A 186 -14.42 5.43 -5.91
C GLN A 186 -14.53 3.97 -6.34
N GLN A 187 -14.25 3.64 -7.60
CA GLN A 187 -14.26 2.25 -8.06
C GLN A 187 -13.15 1.43 -7.40
N GLN A 188 -11.93 1.97 -7.29
CA GLN A 188 -10.84 1.31 -6.56
C GLN A 188 -11.25 0.97 -5.12
N VAL A 189 -11.84 1.97 -4.45
CA VAL A 189 -12.30 1.85 -3.08
C VAL A 189 -13.48 0.87 -2.98
N ASN A 190 -14.36 0.79 -3.99
CA ASN A 190 -15.47 -0.16 -4.02
C ASN A 190 -15.02 -1.60 -4.16
N ASP A 191 -14.09 -1.87 -5.08
CA ASP A 191 -13.57 -3.22 -5.31
C ASP A 191 -12.89 -3.73 -4.04
N LEU A 192 -12.16 -2.84 -3.36
CA LEU A 192 -11.54 -3.14 -2.08
C LEU A 192 -12.57 -3.41 -0.96
N ILE A 193 -13.63 -2.61 -0.89
CA ILE A 193 -14.66 -2.74 0.15
C ILE A 193 -15.55 -3.96 -0.06
N ALA A 194 -15.77 -4.37 -1.31
CA ALA A 194 -16.49 -5.61 -1.59
C ALA A 194 -15.80 -6.80 -0.91
N ALA A 195 -14.47 -6.87 -0.98
CA ALA A 195 -13.69 -7.89 -0.28
C ALA A 195 -13.79 -7.81 1.25
N LEU A 196 -13.90 -6.60 1.82
CA LEU A 196 -14.03 -6.39 3.27
C LEU A 196 -15.41 -6.72 3.84
N LYS A 197 -16.48 -6.50 3.06
CA LYS A 197 -17.87 -6.71 3.54
C LYS A 197 -18.21 -8.17 3.80
N GLU A 198 -17.57 -9.10 3.09
CA GLU A 198 -17.76 -10.54 3.28
C GLU A 198 -17.04 -11.07 4.53
N HIS A 199 -16.12 -10.28 5.10
CA HIS A 199 -15.34 -10.66 6.27
C HIS A 199 -15.92 -10.13 7.59
N PRO A 200 -16.33 -11.02 8.52
CA PRO A 200 -16.87 -10.59 9.80
C PRO A 200 -15.79 -10.16 10.80
N GLY A 201 -14.54 -10.57 10.60
CA GLY A 201 -13.46 -10.42 11.58
C GLY A 201 -12.76 -9.05 11.56
N PRO A 202 -11.64 -8.96 12.31
CA PRO A 202 -10.82 -7.76 12.37
C PRO A 202 -10.25 -7.38 11.01
N ALA A 203 -10.12 -6.09 10.76
CA ALA A 203 -9.56 -5.56 9.52
C ALA A 203 -8.75 -4.28 9.77
N ILE A 204 -7.70 -4.10 8.97
CA ILE A 204 -6.91 -2.88 8.87
C ILE A 204 -6.84 -2.49 7.38
N VAL A 205 -7.17 -1.25 7.05
CA VAL A 205 -6.97 -0.67 5.72
C VAL A 205 -6.11 0.57 5.88
N ALA A 206 -4.93 0.56 5.27
CA ALA A 206 -3.95 1.62 5.48
C ALA A 206 -3.06 1.88 4.26
N GLY A 207 -2.49 3.07 4.21
CA GLY A 207 -1.50 3.46 3.22
C GLY A 207 -1.67 4.91 2.75
N ASP A 208 -1.22 5.18 1.52
CA ASP A 208 -1.34 6.47 0.87
C ASP A 208 -2.64 6.51 0.05
N PHE A 209 -3.65 7.21 0.57
CA PHE A 209 -4.96 7.34 -0.07
C PHE A 209 -5.02 8.49 -1.07
N ASN A 210 -3.96 9.30 -1.19
CA ASN A 210 -3.92 10.48 -2.04
C ASN A 210 -5.17 11.38 -1.82
N THR A 211 -5.57 11.60 -0.58
CA THR A 211 -6.79 12.32 -0.14
C THR A 211 -6.63 13.85 -0.19
N TRP A 212 -6.01 14.36 -1.25
CA TRP A 212 -5.68 15.78 -1.43
C TRP A 212 -6.87 16.74 -1.60
N SER A 213 -8.10 16.23 -1.72
CA SER A 213 -9.33 17.04 -1.77
C SER A 213 -10.44 16.47 -0.88
N GLU A 214 -11.33 17.34 -0.42
CA GLU A 214 -12.47 16.97 0.44
C GLU A 214 -13.34 15.88 -0.20
N LYS A 215 -13.57 15.95 -1.51
CA LYS A 215 -14.36 14.95 -2.24
C LYS A 215 -13.72 13.56 -2.18
N ARG A 216 -12.39 13.48 -2.23
CA ARG A 216 -11.67 12.20 -2.15
C ARG A 216 -11.69 11.66 -0.72
N LEU A 217 -11.42 12.52 0.26
CA LEU A 217 -11.50 12.16 1.67
C LEU A 217 -12.91 11.66 2.03
N GLN A 218 -13.94 12.43 1.71
CA GLN A 218 -15.33 12.04 1.92
C GLN A 218 -15.67 10.70 1.24
N ALA A 219 -15.28 10.54 -0.02
CA ALA A 219 -15.57 9.32 -0.77
C ALA A 219 -14.95 8.06 -0.15
N VAL A 220 -13.79 8.14 0.50
CA VAL A 220 -13.18 6.97 1.16
C VAL A 220 -13.69 6.79 2.58
N THR A 221 -13.79 7.87 3.36
CA THR A 221 -14.26 7.84 4.74
C THR A 221 -15.68 7.28 4.81
N GLU A 222 -16.63 7.81 4.02
CA GLU A 222 -18.02 7.32 4.02
C GLU A 222 -18.10 5.83 3.70
N ARG A 223 -17.29 5.34 2.76
CA ARG A 223 -17.39 3.93 2.34
C ARG A 223 -16.76 2.98 3.35
N LEU A 224 -15.62 3.35 3.95
CA LEU A 224 -14.97 2.55 4.99
C LEU A 224 -15.77 2.55 6.29
N GLU A 225 -16.36 3.69 6.67
CA GLU A 225 -17.27 3.77 7.81
C GLU A 225 -18.54 2.94 7.59
N ASN A 226 -19.12 2.99 6.39
CA ASN A 226 -20.25 2.11 6.01
C ASN A 226 -19.88 0.62 5.99
N ALA A 227 -18.59 0.27 5.90
CA ALA A 227 -18.08 -1.10 6.05
C ALA A 227 -17.75 -1.45 7.51
N GLY A 228 -17.97 -0.52 8.45
CA GLY A 228 -17.74 -0.69 9.88
C GLY A 228 -16.31 -0.43 10.33
N LEU A 229 -15.49 0.24 9.51
CA LEU A 229 -14.15 0.66 9.91
C LEU A 229 -14.17 2.08 10.52
N ILE A 230 -13.22 2.33 11.42
CA ILE A 230 -13.04 3.60 12.12
C ILE A 230 -11.66 4.15 11.74
N GLU A 231 -11.56 5.44 11.44
CA GLU A 231 -10.25 6.08 11.21
C GLU A 231 -9.46 6.18 12.53
N VAL A 232 -8.17 5.86 12.48
CA VAL A 232 -7.23 6.09 13.59
C VAL A 232 -7.00 7.59 13.77
N VAL A 233 -7.08 8.06 15.02
CA VAL A 233 -6.71 9.43 15.40
C VAL A 233 -5.28 9.43 15.93
N PHE A 234 -4.42 10.27 15.35
CA PHE A 234 -2.99 10.33 15.70
C PHE A 234 -2.71 11.45 16.71
N SER A 235 -1.77 11.20 17.64
CA SER A 235 -1.25 12.21 18.56
C SER A 235 0.19 11.87 18.98
N PRO A 236 1.21 12.65 18.55
CA PRO A 236 1.11 13.81 17.66
C PRO A 236 0.69 13.40 16.23
N ASP A 237 -0.03 14.29 15.54
CA ASP A 237 -0.41 14.14 14.13
C ASP A 237 0.44 15.08 13.25
N GLN A 238 1.59 14.59 12.78
CA GLN A 238 2.38 15.24 11.74
C GLN A 238 2.21 14.54 10.39
N ARG A 239 1.05 13.93 10.10
CA ARG A 239 0.80 13.34 8.77
C ARG A 239 1.12 14.34 7.66
N THR A 240 1.73 13.86 6.58
CA THR A 240 1.97 14.70 5.40
C THR A 240 0.62 15.19 4.87
N ARG A 241 0.55 16.51 4.65
CA ARG A 241 -0.66 17.18 4.19
C ARG A 241 -0.41 17.77 2.82
N PHE A 242 -1.43 17.71 1.98
CA PHE A 242 -1.43 18.43 0.72
C PHE A 242 -1.57 19.94 0.95
N ILE A 243 -1.42 20.76 -0.10
CA ILE A 243 -1.59 22.23 -0.01
C ILE A 243 -3.00 22.65 0.47
N THR A 244 -3.98 21.75 0.42
CA THR A 244 -5.34 21.92 0.95
C THR A 244 -5.43 21.72 2.46
N GLY A 245 -4.34 21.30 3.12
CA GLY A 245 -4.30 20.97 4.55
C GLY A 245 -4.81 19.57 4.89
N LEU A 246 -5.26 18.79 3.90
CA LEU A 246 -5.78 17.44 4.11
C LEU A 246 -4.63 16.42 4.18
N PRO A 247 -4.68 15.47 5.14
CA PRO A 247 -3.71 14.38 5.21
C PRO A 247 -3.85 13.47 3.98
N LEU A 248 -2.74 12.88 3.53
CA LEU A 248 -2.73 11.95 2.39
C LEU A 248 -2.80 10.48 2.82
N ASP A 249 -2.22 10.18 3.98
CA ASP A 249 -2.09 8.83 4.52
C ASP A 249 -3.07 8.60 5.67
N HIS A 250 -3.64 7.39 5.71
CA HIS A 250 -4.65 7.03 6.71
C HIS A 250 -4.48 5.59 7.17
N VAL A 251 -5.02 5.32 8.37
CA VAL A 251 -5.23 3.96 8.89
C VAL A 251 -6.68 3.88 9.33
N PHE A 252 -7.41 2.91 8.81
CA PHE A 252 -8.75 2.54 9.22
C PHE A 252 -8.72 1.13 9.81
N TYR A 253 -9.51 0.88 10.85
CA TYR A 253 -9.52 -0.41 11.54
C TYR A 253 -10.93 -0.86 11.95
N LYS A 254 -11.11 -2.15 12.15
CA LYS A 254 -12.34 -2.80 12.66
C LYS A 254 -11.94 -3.97 13.55
N GLY A 255 -12.67 -4.20 14.63
CA GLY A 255 -12.48 -5.37 15.51
C GLY A 255 -11.17 -5.37 16.30
N LEU A 256 -10.53 -4.22 16.49
CA LEU A 256 -9.29 -4.01 17.25
C LEU A 256 -9.46 -2.79 18.17
N GLU A 257 -8.60 -2.64 19.17
CA GLU A 257 -8.53 -1.46 20.03
C GLU A 257 -7.22 -0.70 19.78
N VAL A 258 -7.30 0.61 19.51
CA VAL A 258 -6.11 1.47 19.36
C VAL A 258 -5.58 1.85 20.75
N GLN A 259 -4.37 1.43 21.07
CA GLN A 259 -3.67 1.80 22.32
C GLN A 259 -2.85 3.07 22.17
N LYS A 260 -2.19 3.22 21.02
CA LYS A 260 -1.36 4.38 20.69
C LYS A 260 -1.34 4.58 19.19
N ALA A 261 -1.41 5.83 18.74
CA ALA A 261 -1.20 6.17 17.35
C ALA A 261 -0.45 7.50 17.24
N GLU A 262 0.65 7.51 16.49
CA GLU A 262 1.47 8.70 16.27
C GLU A 262 1.91 8.78 14.80
N ALA A 263 1.96 9.99 14.27
CA ALA A 263 2.54 10.27 12.97
C ALA A 263 3.72 11.21 13.18
N PRO A 264 4.94 10.70 13.49
CA PRO A 264 6.10 11.53 13.75
C PRO A 264 6.65 12.14 12.46
N GLN A 265 7.30 13.30 12.57
CA GLN A 265 7.94 13.95 11.43
C GLN A 265 9.27 13.27 11.07
N THR A 266 9.56 13.15 9.78
CA THR A 266 10.86 12.71 9.24
C THR A 266 11.21 13.45 7.95
N ASP A 267 12.49 13.46 7.59
CA ASP A 267 13.01 13.90 6.29
C ASP A 267 13.42 12.73 5.37
N ALA A 268 13.22 11.49 5.84
CA ALA A 268 13.61 10.26 5.15
C ALA A 268 12.64 9.81 4.05
N SER A 269 11.55 10.54 3.86
CA SER A 269 10.59 10.39 2.77
C SER A 269 9.88 11.74 2.54
N ASP A 270 9.11 11.87 1.46
CA ASP A 270 8.14 12.97 1.29
C ASP A 270 6.85 12.75 2.12
N HIS A 271 6.65 11.54 2.64
CA HIS A 271 5.58 11.21 3.58
C HIS A 271 6.12 10.96 5.00
N ASN A 272 5.36 11.37 6.01
CA ASN A 272 5.63 11.00 7.40
C ASN A 272 5.04 9.61 7.72
N PRO A 273 5.74 8.76 8.50
CA PRO A 273 5.26 7.42 8.84
C PRO A 273 4.07 7.50 9.81
N LEU A 274 3.23 6.46 9.79
CA LEU A 274 2.15 6.24 10.75
C LEU A 274 2.50 5.03 11.61
N LEU A 275 2.55 5.22 12.92
CA LEU A 275 2.80 4.18 13.90
C LEU A 275 1.50 3.94 14.68
N VAL A 276 1.02 2.70 14.68
CA VAL A 276 -0.21 2.34 15.41
C VAL A 276 0.02 1.07 16.21
N SER A 277 -0.28 1.14 17.51
CA SER A 277 -0.32 0.00 18.42
C SER A 277 -1.76 -0.39 18.66
N PHE A 278 -2.10 -1.62 18.28
CA PHE A 278 -3.40 -2.22 18.52
C PHE A 278 -3.31 -3.30 19.60
N THR A 279 -4.44 -3.53 20.26
CA THR A 279 -4.69 -4.78 20.99
C THR A 279 -5.95 -5.46 20.45
N LEU A 280 -5.99 -6.79 20.59
CA LEU A 280 -7.24 -7.53 20.44
C LEU A 280 -8.21 -7.12 21.55
N PRO A 281 -9.51 -7.00 21.27
CA PRO A 281 -10.50 -6.79 22.31
C PRO A 281 -10.41 -7.92 23.34
N THR A 282 -10.47 -7.59 24.63
CA THR A 282 -10.67 -8.62 25.66
C THR A 282 -12.08 -9.18 25.53
N ASP A 283 -12.25 -10.50 25.57
CA ASP A 283 -13.56 -11.14 25.67
C ASP A 283 -14.36 -10.44 26.79
N LYS A 284 -15.48 -9.80 26.42
CA LYS A 284 -16.45 -9.26 27.38
C LYS A 284 -17.38 -10.36 27.88
#